data_AF-A0A7S8F4P8-F1
#
_entry.id   AF-A0A7S8F4P8-F1
#
_cell.length_a   1.000
_cell.length_b   1.000
_cell.length_c   1.000
_cell.angle_alpha   90.00
_cell.angle_beta   90.00
_cell.angle_gamma   90.00
#
_symmetry.space_group_name_H-M   'P 1'
#
loop_
_entity.id
_entity.type
_entity.pdbx_description
1 polymer ?
#
loop_
_entity_poly.entity_id
_entity_poly.type
_entity_poly.pdbx_seq_one_letter_code
_entity_poly.pdbx_strand_id
1 'polypeptide(L)'
;MRAHFLAGELDDAHAVLEAALAELDSDFGRMCLRTGPENVTISGWEELVEAIRDHEGDPITGVTLAIANEADRAFEKGQVHHPYMMLGLYTDEGFEFSSAAADDLLAQTETEDGPAWAGYDEDIEVYLDLEGLDAINTALLHHKERHFFRDGRPENAPLRYVEYVLGCWWRALLFHQSVASECAIHGLPGGIPVVAGTVEMRPEIVTVHGIGARTVEKARVVEIRPAAPIIAADFIQVRTVEEIVELTGADLRRKVIETGQEDEPEAKRGIIARIFGR
;
A
#
# COMPACT_ATOMS: atom_id res chain seq x y z
N MET A 1 8.60 2.99 -12.81
CA MET A 1 7.48 3.50 -11.98
C MET A 1 7.86 3.77 -10.55
N ARG A 2 8.25 2.76 -9.75
CA ARG A 2 8.63 2.97 -8.32
C ARG A 2 9.58 4.15 -8.10
N ALA A 3 10.61 4.27 -8.94
CA ALA A 3 11.57 5.37 -8.88
C ALA A 3 10.93 6.77 -8.98
N HIS A 4 9.93 6.97 -9.85
CA HIS A 4 9.25 8.27 -9.98
C HIS A 4 8.47 8.62 -8.71
N PHE A 5 7.77 7.64 -8.10
CA PHE A 5 7.05 7.86 -6.85
C PHE A 5 7.98 8.17 -5.68
N LEU A 6 9.10 7.44 -5.55
CA LEU A 6 10.09 7.71 -4.51
C LEU A 6 10.76 9.08 -4.67
N ALA A 7 10.93 9.53 -5.92
CA ALA A 7 11.48 10.84 -6.24
C ALA A 7 10.44 11.98 -6.20
N GLY A 8 9.16 11.68 -6.05
CA GLY A 8 8.07 12.67 -6.14
C GLY A 8 7.82 13.20 -7.58
N GLU A 9 8.36 12.54 -8.61
CA GLU A 9 8.21 12.89 -10.02
C GLU A 9 6.85 12.41 -10.59
N LEU A 10 5.76 12.89 -10.00
CA LEU A 10 4.41 12.39 -10.31
C LEU A 10 3.95 12.74 -11.73
N ASP A 11 4.41 13.87 -12.30
CA ASP A 11 4.07 14.25 -13.67
C ASP A 11 4.72 13.32 -14.71
N ASP A 12 5.98 12.93 -14.48
CA ASP A 12 6.67 11.95 -15.33
C ASP A 12 6.02 10.57 -15.19
N ALA A 13 5.63 10.17 -13.98
CA ALA A 13 4.86 8.96 -13.74
C ALA A 13 3.51 8.99 -14.47
N HIS A 14 2.83 10.14 -14.48
CA HIS A 14 1.57 10.34 -15.21
C HIS A 14 1.76 10.12 -16.70
N ALA A 15 2.72 10.79 -17.33
CA ALA A 15 2.97 10.67 -18.76
C ALA A 15 3.28 9.22 -19.18
N VAL A 16 4.06 8.50 -18.36
CA VAL A 16 4.40 7.09 -18.62
C VAL A 16 3.16 6.19 -18.54
N LEU A 17 2.35 6.34 -17.48
CA LEU A 17 1.17 5.51 -17.31
C LEU A 17 0.08 5.85 -18.32
N GLU A 18 -0.12 7.13 -18.63
CA GLU A 18 -1.08 7.59 -19.63
C GLU A 18 -0.76 6.97 -20.99
N ALA A 19 0.49 7.03 -21.43
CA ALA A 19 0.94 6.43 -22.67
C ALA A 19 0.72 4.90 -22.68
N ALA A 20 1.04 4.21 -21.57
CA ALA A 20 0.86 2.76 -21.47
C ALA A 20 -0.62 2.34 -21.49
N LEU A 21 -1.49 3.09 -20.81
CA LEU A 21 -2.94 2.86 -20.80
C LEU A 21 -3.57 3.16 -22.16
N ALA A 22 -3.07 4.17 -22.87
CA ALA A 22 -3.51 4.50 -24.21
C ALA A 22 -3.10 3.42 -25.23
N GLU A 23 -1.87 2.91 -25.14
CA GLU A 23 -1.37 1.83 -26.00
C GLU A 23 -2.15 0.52 -25.80
N LEU A 24 -2.56 0.24 -24.56
CA LEU A 24 -3.37 -0.93 -24.23
C LEU A 24 -4.73 -0.94 -24.94
N ASP A 25 -5.33 0.24 -25.17
CA ASP A 25 -6.62 0.48 -25.84
C ASP A 25 -7.77 -0.45 -25.42
N SER A 26 -7.83 -0.77 -24.13
CA SER A 26 -8.88 -1.61 -23.56
C SER A 26 -10.00 -0.80 -22.91
N ASP A 27 -11.15 -1.44 -22.64
CA ASP A 27 -12.25 -0.78 -21.93
C ASP A 27 -11.84 -0.30 -20.54
N PHE A 28 -10.99 -1.08 -19.87
CA PHE A 28 -10.44 -0.72 -18.57
C PHE A 28 -9.43 0.42 -18.69
N GLY A 29 -8.50 0.36 -19.66
CA GLY A 29 -7.54 1.44 -19.91
C GLY A 29 -8.23 2.77 -20.21
N ARG A 30 -9.24 2.75 -21.10
CA ARG A 30 -10.09 3.92 -21.39
C ARG A 30 -10.86 4.41 -20.17
N MET A 31 -11.22 3.54 -19.23
CA MET A 31 -11.85 3.95 -17.97
C MET A 31 -10.86 4.69 -17.07
N CYS A 32 -9.65 4.17 -16.90
CA CYS A 32 -8.59 4.85 -16.16
C CYS A 32 -8.33 6.25 -16.75
N LEU A 33 -8.15 6.35 -18.07
CA LEU A 33 -7.89 7.63 -18.75
C LEU A 33 -9.04 8.65 -18.70
N ARG A 34 -10.27 8.23 -18.37
CA ARG A 34 -11.39 9.17 -18.13
C ARG A 34 -11.37 9.78 -16.74
N THR A 35 -10.67 9.18 -15.79
CA THR A 35 -10.48 9.71 -14.44
C THR A 35 -9.11 10.38 -14.38
N GLY A 36 -9.08 11.67 -14.70
CA GLY A 36 -7.92 12.52 -14.50
C GLY A 36 -7.77 13.00 -13.05
N PRO A 37 -6.62 13.57 -12.67
CA PRO A 37 -6.33 14.07 -11.33
C PRO A 37 -7.35 15.12 -10.86
N GLU A 38 -7.89 15.92 -11.77
CA GLU A 38 -8.92 16.92 -11.49
C GLU A 38 -10.26 16.34 -11.00
N ASN A 39 -10.46 15.03 -11.12
CA ASN A 39 -11.67 14.34 -10.66
C ASN A 39 -11.48 13.65 -9.32
N VAL A 40 -10.28 13.74 -8.72
CA VAL A 40 -9.94 13.13 -7.44
C VAL A 40 -9.73 14.24 -6.44
N THR A 41 -10.49 14.20 -5.34
CA THR A 41 -10.51 15.27 -4.34
C THR A 41 -10.41 14.67 -2.95
N ILE A 42 -9.62 15.32 -2.11
CA ILE A 42 -9.55 15.04 -0.68
C ILE A 42 -10.33 16.14 0.05
N SER A 43 -11.25 15.76 0.93
CA SER A 43 -11.96 16.67 1.82
C SER A 43 -11.53 16.43 3.28
N GLY A 44 -11.77 17.41 4.15
CA GLY A 44 -11.33 17.37 5.56
C GLY A 44 -9.95 17.99 5.82
N TRP A 45 -9.29 18.55 4.80
CA TRP A 45 -7.94 19.10 4.95
C TRP A 45 -7.89 20.36 5.82
N GLU A 46 -8.90 21.22 5.74
CA GLU A 46 -8.96 22.43 6.58
C GLU A 46 -9.14 22.05 8.05
N GLU A 47 -10.02 21.08 8.33
CA GLU A 47 -10.25 20.51 9.65
C GLU A 47 -8.99 19.83 10.20
N LEU A 48 -8.23 19.12 9.37
CA LEU A 48 -6.93 18.57 9.74
C LEU A 48 -5.95 19.67 10.17
N VAL A 49 -5.85 20.76 9.42
CA VAL A 49 -4.98 21.89 9.74
C VAL A 49 -5.37 22.56 11.05
N GLU A 50 -6.67 22.70 11.31
CA GLU A 50 -7.19 23.23 12.58
C GLU A 50 -6.86 22.30 13.74
N ALA A 51 -7.13 21.00 13.61
CA ALA A 51 -6.84 20.01 14.64
C ALA A 51 -5.35 19.96 15.01
N ILE A 52 -4.45 20.06 14.03
CA ILE A 52 -3.00 20.14 14.29
C ILE A 52 -2.63 21.40 15.07
N ARG A 53 -3.25 22.55 14.77
CA ARG A 53 -2.94 23.82 15.46
C ARG A 53 -3.45 23.86 16.88
N ASP A 54 -4.63 23.30 17.09
CA ASP A 54 -5.34 23.33 18.36
C ASP A 54 -4.95 22.16 19.27
N HIS A 55 -4.06 21.27 18.82
CA HIS A 55 -3.52 20.18 19.62
C HIS A 55 -2.77 20.72 20.85
N GLU A 56 -3.24 20.35 22.06
CA GLU A 56 -2.71 20.84 23.34
C GLU A 56 -1.46 20.07 23.83
N GLY A 57 -1.10 18.95 23.18
CA GLY A 57 0.04 18.10 23.53
C GLY A 57 1.36 18.54 22.91
N ASP A 58 2.27 17.59 22.73
CA ASP A 58 3.53 17.86 22.03
C ASP A 58 3.22 18.20 20.55
N PRO A 59 4.00 19.09 19.91
CA PRO A 59 3.69 19.52 18.55
C PRO A 59 3.64 18.33 17.59
N ILE A 60 2.59 18.26 16.77
CA ILE A 60 2.55 17.33 15.64
C ILE A 60 3.64 17.73 14.65
N THR A 61 4.54 16.79 14.36
CA THR A 61 5.69 16.97 13.49
C THR A 61 5.69 16.03 12.30
N GLY A 62 4.80 15.03 12.26
CA GLY A 62 4.64 14.09 11.16
C GLY A 62 3.18 13.74 10.87
N VAL A 63 2.84 13.53 9.60
CA VAL A 63 1.54 12.99 9.17
C VAL A 63 1.76 11.79 8.26
N THR A 64 1.00 10.72 8.47
CA THR A 64 0.87 9.62 7.51
C THR A 64 -0.53 9.62 6.91
N LEU A 65 -0.61 9.39 5.60
CA LEU A 65 -1.85 9.20 4.86
C LEU A 65 -1.79 7.90 4.07
N ALA A 66 -2.87 7.16 4.05
CA ALA A 66 -2.97 6.04 3.12
C ALA A 66 -4.38 5.83 2.61
N ILE A 67 -4.51 5.13 1.49
CA ILE A 67 -5.76 4.53 1.08
C ILE A 67 -5.73 3.03 1.29
N ALA A 68 -6.88 2.47 1.66
CA ALA A 68 -7.09 1.05 1.86
C ALA A 68 -8.47 0.61 1.35
N ASN A 69 -8.72 -0.70 1.37
CA ASN A 69 -10.00 -1.31 1.04
C ASN A 69 -10.53 -2.08 2.25
N GLU A 70 -11.86 -2.15 2.38
CA GLU A 70 -12.46 -3.07 3.34
C GLU A 70 -12.17 -4.53 2.94
N ALA A 71 -11.63 -5.30 3.89
CA ALA A 71 -11.11 -6.66 3.66
C ALA A 71 -12.15 -7.63 3.05
N ASP A 72 -13.43 -7.49 3.41
CA ASP A 72 -14.46 -8.48 3.09
C ASP A 72 -15.31 -8.14 1.84
N ARG A 73 -15.12 -6.97 1.23
CA ARG A 73 -16.02 -6.52 0.13
C ARG A 73 -15.65 -7.02 -1.26
N ALA A 74 -14.53 -7.74 -1.40
CA ALA A 74 -13.98 -8.20 -2.67
C ALA A 74 -14.92 -9.09 -3.53
N PHE A 75 -16.05 -9.56 -3.00
CA PHE A 75 -16.98 -10.48 -3.67
C PHE A 75 -18.41 -9.95 -3.81
N GLU A 76 -18.69 -8.72 -3.35
CA GLU A 76 -20.03 -8.13 -3.43
C GLU A 76 -20.30 -7.60 -4.84
N LYS A 77 -20.90 -8.46 -5.67
CA LYS A 77 -21.22 -8.10 -7.06
C LYS A 77 -22.22 -6.95 -7.12
N GLY A 78 -21.93 -5.97 -7.96
CA GLY A 78 -22.83 -4.86 -8.25
C GLY A 78 -22.81 -3.74 -7.21
N GLN A 79 -21.96 -3.83 -6.19
CA GLN A 79 -21.68 -2.73 -5.29
C GLN A 79 -20.48 -1.91 -5.78
N VAL A 80 -20.54 -0.61 -5.50
CA VAL A 80 -19.40 0.30 -5.64
C VAL A 80 -18.54 0.17 -4.39
N HIS A 81 -17.23 0.08 -4.58
CA HIS A 81 -16.26 -0.03 -3.50
C HIS A 81 -15.44 1.25 -3.41
N HIS A 82 -15.73 2.02 -2.36
CA HIS A 82 -15.04 3.25 -2.02
C HIS A 82 -13.74 2.90 -1.27
N PRO A 83 -12.56 3.32 -1.75
CA PRO A 83 -11.37 3.28 -0.92
C PRO A 83 -11.55 4.25 0.24
N TYR A 84 -11.16 3.86 1.45
CA TYR A 84 -11.19 4.75 2.61
C TYR A 84 -9.78 5.28 2.90
N MET A 85 -9.72 6.48 3.49
CA MET A 85 -8.46 7.07 3.93
C MET A 85 -8.12 6.65 5.36
N MET A 86 -6.83 6.47 5.58
CA MET A 86 -6.23 6.29 6.90
C MET A 86 -5.35 7.51 7.18
N LEU A 87 -5.43 8.02 8.41
CA LEU A 87 -4.68 9.16 8.90
C LEU A 87 -3.93 8.75 10.18
N GLY A 88 -2.66 9.10 10.27
CA GLY A 88 -1.89 9.08 11.51
C GLY A 88 -1.23 10.42 11.73
N LEU A 89 -1.31 10.95 12.96
CA LEU A 89 -0.65 12.18 13.39
C LEU A 89 0.41 11.83 14.41
N TYR A 90 1.62 12.37 14.25
CA TYR A 90 2.77 11.98 15.07
C TYR A 90 3.50 13.18 15.61
N THR A 91 3.99 13.04 16.84
CA THR A 91 5.01 13.88 17.45
C THR A 91 6.40 13.25 17.21
N ASP A 92 7.44 13.85 17.78
CA ASP A 92 8.80 13.31 17.72
C ASP A 92 9.06 12.13 18.69
N GLU A 93 8.05 11.63 19.43
CA GLU A 93 8.23 10.58 20.45
C GLU A 93 8.73 9.25 19.86
N GLY A 94 8.07 8.75 18.80
CA GLY A 94 8.44 7.48 18.15
C GLY A 94 9.53 7.62 17.08
N PHE A 95 9.61 8.79 16.45
CA PHE A 95 10.58 9.11 15.40
C PHE A 95 10.71 10.62 15.23
N GLU A 96 11.91 11.14 15.02
CA GLU A 96 12.19 12.58 14.94
C GLU A 96 11.79 13.18 13.57
N PHE A 97 10.49 13.29 13.29
CA PHE A 97 9.96 13.83 12.04
C PHE A 97 10.39 15.28 11.79
N SER A 98 10.54 16.09 12.84
CA SER A 98 10.86 17.52 12.72
C SER A 98 12.21 17.80 12.04
N SER A 99 13.17 16.86 12.17
CA SER A 99 14.52 16.95 11.60
C SER A 99 14.79 15.96 10.46
N ALA A 100 13.94 14.96 10.27
CA ALA A 100 14.11 13.94 9.24
C ALA A 100 14.07 14.49 7.81
N ALA A 101 14.93 13.95 6.94
CA ALA A 101 14.84 14.18 5.51
C ALA A 101 13.84 13.21 4.86
N ALA A 102 13.38 13.53 3.64
CA ALA A 102 12.50 12.66 2.87
C ALA A 102 13.07 11.24 2.69
N ASP A 103 14.37 11.14 2.43
CA ASP A 103 15.04 9.85 2.25
C ASP A 103 15.03 9.01 3.55
N ASP A 104 15.15 9.65 4.72
CA ASP A 104 15.10 8.95 6.01
C ASP A 104 13.69 8.42 6.30
N LEU A 105 12.68 9.23 6.01
CA LEU A 105 11.26 8.84 6.14
C LEU A 105 10.92 7.68 5.21
N LEU A 106 11.38 7.72 3.95
CA LEU A 106 11.19 6.61 3.02
C LEU A 106 11.91 5.35 3.49
N ALA A 107 13.15 5.47 3.98
CA ALA A 107 13.90 4.33 4.50
C ALA A 107 13.20 3.64 5.67
N GLN A 108 12.55 4.40 6.57
CA GLN A 108 11.73 3.84 7.65
C GLN A 108 10.55 3.01 7.13
N THR A 109 9.98 3.35 5.99
CA THR A 109 8.84 2.60 5.43
C THR A 109 9.25 1.29 4.76
N GLU A 110 10.56 1.08 4.54
CA GLU A 110 11.12 -0.13 3.92
C GLU A 110 11.66 -1.14 4.95
N THR A 111 11.59 -0.85 6.24
CA THR A 111 12.05 -1.76 7.31
C THR A 111 11.13 -2.97 7.45
N GLU A 112 11.69 -4.13 7.79
CA GLU A 112 10.93 -5.38 7.95
C GLU A 112 9.95 -5.34 9.14
N ASP A 113 10.35 -4.67 10.22
CA ASP A 113 9.54 -4.52 11.44
C ASP A 113 8.48 -3.39 11.34
N GLY A 114 8.45 -2.67 10.22
CA GLY A 114 7.68 -1.44 10.06
C GLY A 114 8.38 -0.19 10.58
N PRO A 115 7.85 1.00 10.29
CA PRO A 115 8.49 2.26 10.66
C PRO A 115 8.49 2.46 12.18
N ALA A 116 9.52 3.15 12.70
CA ALA A 116 9.67 3.36 14.15
C ALA A 116 8.49 4.08 14.83
N TRP A 117 7.73 4.89 14.07
CA TRP A 117 6.55 5.59 14.56
C TRP A 117 5.26 4.74 14.59
N ALA A 118 5.30 3.48 14.16
CA ALA A 118 4.11 2.63 14.17
C ALA A 118 3.57 2.45 15.61
N GLY A 119 2.29 2.81 15.82
CA GLY A 119 1.64 2.74 17.13
C GLY A 119 1.92 3.91 18.08
N TYR A 120 2.56 4.97 17.58
CA TYR A 120 2.80 6.24 18.29
C TYR A 120 1.92 7.37 17.73
N ASP A 121 0.81 7.04 17.08
CA ASP A 121 -0.14 8.03 16.60
C ASP A 121 -0.89 8.70 17.75
N GLU A 122 -1.07 10.01 17.64
CA GLU A 122 -1.85 10.81 18.57
C GLU A 122 -3.35 10.53 18.36
N ASP A 123 -4.07 10.36 19.46
CA ASP A 123 -5.52 10.12 19.47
C ASP A 123 -6.27 11.44 19.23
N ILE A 124 -6.29 11.86 17.97
CA ILE A 124 -6.95 13.08 17.50
C ILE A 124 -8.02 12.69 16.47
N GLU A 125 -9.28 13.01 16.79
CA GLU A 125 -10.41 12.70 15.91
C GLU A 125 -10.47 13.69 14.73
N VAL A 126 -9.87 13.30 13.60
CA VAL A 126 -9.98 13.98 12.30
C VAL A 126 -10.32 12.96 11.23
N TYR A 127 -11.22 13.35 10.32
CA TYR A 127 -11.65 12.51 9.21
C TYR A 127 -11.26 13.17 7.89
N LEU A 128 -10.66 12.37 7.01
CA LEU A 128 -10.40 12.72 5.62
C LEU A 128 -11.18 11.76 4.73
N ASP A 129 -11.77 12.30 3.67
CA ASP A 129 -12.48 11.52 2.66
C ASP A 129 -11.82 11.71 1.29
N LEU A 130 -11.93 10.66 0.45
CA LEU A 130 -11.41 10.65 -0.90
C LEU A 130 -12.51 10.31 -1.90
N GLU A 131 -12.74 11.20 -2.85
CA GLU A 131 -13.71 10.99 -3.92
C GLU A 131 -13.02 10.79 -5.28
N GLY A 132 -13.75 10.19 -6.23
CA GLY A 132 -13.31 10.08 -7.62
C GLY A 132 -12.61 8.77 -8.01
N LEU A 133 -12.17 7.96 -7.05
CA LEU A 133 -11.47 6.68 -7.31
C LEU A 133 -12.38 5.45 -7.36
N ASP A 134 -13.66 5.59 -7.00
CA ASP A 134 -14.62 4.50 -6.85
C ASP A 134 -14.67 3.52 -8.03
N ALA A 135 -14.80 4.05 -9.24
CA ALA A 135 -14.95 3.23 -10.45
C ALA A 135 -13.70 2.39 -10.73
N ILE A 136 -12.52 3.01 -10.63
CA ILE A 136 -11.24 2.33 -10.80
C ILE A 136 -11.04 1.30 -9.69
N ASN A 137 -11.28 1.68 -8.44
CA ASN A 137 -11.09 0.81 -7.30
C ASN A 137 -12.01 -0.42 -7.35
N THR A 138 -13.29 -0.21 -7.65
CA THR A 138 -14.27 -1.29 -7.86
C THR A 138 -13.82 -2.24 -8.96
N ALA A 139 -13.41 -1.70 -10.12
CA ALA A 139 -12.97 -2.54 -11.23
C ALA A 139 -11.70 -3.34 -10.92
N LEU A 140 -10.75 -2.76 -10.18
CA LEU A 140 -9.54 -3.44 -9.72
C LEU A 140 -9.85 -4.57 -8.73
N LEU A 141 -10.76 -4.33 -7.78
CA LEU A 141 -11.23 -5.37 -6.87
C LEU A 141 -11.88 -6.51 -7.65
N HIS A 142 -12.74 -6.24 -8.62
CA HIS A 142 -13.39 -7.29 -9.42
C HIS A 142 -12.53 -7.83 -10.59
N HIS A 143 -11.26 -7.42 -10.68
CA HIS A 143 -10.40 -7.79 -11.80
C HIS A 143 -10.00 -9.28 -11.76
N LYS A 144 -10.38 -10.02 -12.79
CA LYS A 144 -10.25 -11.49 -12.82
C LYS A 144 -8.82 -12.02 -12.68
N GLU A 145 -7.84 -11.28 -13.19
CA GLU A 145 -6.43 -11.67 -13.16
C GLU A 145 -5.64 -11.06 -12.00
N ARG A 146 -6.31 -10.48 -10.98
CA ARG A 146 -5.63 -9.86 -9.82
C ARG A 146 -4.73 -10.83 -9.03
N HIS A 147 -4.92 -12.14 -9.22
CA HIS A 147 -4.14 -13.21 -8.58
C HIS A 147 -3.30 -14.02 -9.58
N PHE A 148 -2.91 -13.42 -10.72
CA PHE A 148 -2.04 -14.11 -11.67
C PHE A 148 -0.63 -14.33 -11.08
N PHE A 149 -0.15 -15.57 -11.18
CA PHE A 149 1.21 -15.98 -10.80
C PHE A 149 1.99 -16.38 -12.05
N ARG A 150 3.25 -15.94 -12.14
CA ARG A 150 4.17 -16.27 -13.23
C ARG A 150 4.80 -17.65 -13.00
N ASP A 151 4.06 -18.73 -13.25
CA ASP A 151 4.64 -20.07 -13.20
C ASP A 151 5.40 -20.36 -14.52
N GLY A 152 6.74 -20.38 -14.44
CA GLY A 152 7.61 -20.95 -15.47
C GLY A 152 7.79 -20.16 -16.78
N ARG A 153 7.20 -18.97 -16.94
CA ARG A 153 7.39 -18.07 -18.10
C ARG A 153 7.47 -16.59 -17.70
N PRO A 154 8.60 -16.11 -17.16
CA PRO A 154 8.72 -14.76 -16.62
C PRO A 154 8.54 -13.65 -17.66
N GLU A 155 8.80 -13.94 -18.94
CA GLU A 155 8.78 -12.97 -20.04
C GLU A 155 7.37 -12.61 -20.57
N ASN A 156 6.32 -13.38 -20.25
CA ASN A 156 4.98 -13.16 -20.82
C ASN A 156 3.91 -13.10 -19.74
N ALA A 157 3.44 -11.90 -19.40
CA ALA A 157 2.22 -11.70 -18.63
C ALA A 157 0.99 -11.68 -19.56
N PRO A 158 -0.16 -12.27 -19.17
CA PRO A 158 -1.41 -12.06 -19.88
C PRO A 158 -1.74 -10.57 -19.96
N LEU A 159 -2.26 -10.12 -21.11
CA LEU A 159 -2.62 -8.71 -21.30
C LEU A 159 -3.48 -8.19 -20.16
N ARG A 160 -4.48 -8.98 -19.74
CA ARG A 160 -5.40 -8.66 -18.64
C ARG A 160 -4.67 -8.45 -17.30
N TYR A 161 -3.60 -9.17 -17.02
CA TYR A 161 -2.80 -8.91 -15.83
C TYR A 161 -2.04 -7.57 -15.94
N VAL A 162 -1.55 -7.24 -17.13
CA VAL A 162 -0.94 -5.93 -17.39
C VAL A 162 -1.96 -4.81 -17.16
N GLU A 163 -3.22 -4.97 -17.60
CA GLU A 163 -4.30 -4.01 -17.33
C GLU A 163 -4.46 -3.77 -15.82
N TYR A 164 -4.53 -4.85 -15.05
CA TYR A 164 -4.64 -4.79 -13.59
C TYR A 164 -3.48 -4.02 -12.97
N VAL A 165 -2.24 -4.34 -13.35
CA VAL A 165 -1.05 -3.68 -12.82
C VAL A 165 -1.05 -2.19 -13.17
N LEU A 166 -1.34 -1.82 -14.42
CA LEU A 166 -1.41 -0.42 -14.84
C LEU A 166 -2.51 0.33 -14.10
N GLY A 167 -3.68 -0.27 -13.91
CA GLY A 167 -4.77 0.35 -13.14
C GLY A 167 -4.43 0.54 -11.66
N CYS A 168 -3.74 -0.43 -11.05
CA CYS A 168 -3.22 -0.30 -9.69
C CYS A 168 -2.28 0.90 -9.56
N TRP A 169 -1.32 1.04 -10.49
CA TRP A 169 -0.40 2.19 -10.52
C TRP A 169 -1.13 3.51 -10.80
N TRP A 170 -2.12 3.52 -11.69
CA TRP A 170 -2.93 4.70 -11.99
C TRP A 170 -3.72 5.18 -10.78
N ARG A 171 -4.41 4.27 -10.07
CA ARG A 171 -5.11 4.59 -8.83
C ARG A 171 -4.17 5.20 -7.79
N ALA A 172 -3.01 4.58 -7.57
CA ALA A 172 -2.01 5.11 -6.65
C ALA A 172 -1.54 6.51 -7.09
N LEU A 173 -1.20 6.68 -8.37
CA LEU A 173 -0.77 7.98 -8.91
C LEU A 173 -1.79 9.08 -8.61
N LEU A 174 -3.06 8.86 -8.94
CA LEU A 174 -4.11 9.85 -8.74
C LEU A 174 -4.27 10.24 -7.26
N PHE A 175 -4.20 9.27 -6.35
CA PHE A 175 -4.20 9.53 -4.91
C PHE A 175 -2.99 10.41 -4.50
N HIS A 176 -1.78 10.03 -4.92
CA HIS A 176 -0.57 10.78 -4.62
C HIS A 176 -0.59 12.20 -5.23
N GLN A 177 -1.15 12.38 -6.43
CA GLN A 177 -1.32 13.70 -7.05
C GLN A 177 -2.31 14.55 -6.27
N SER A 178 -3.39 13.96 -5.76
CA SER A 178 -4.34 14.67 -4.89
C SER A 178 -3.67 15.13 -3.58
N VAL A 179 -2.91 14.25 -2.91
CA VAL A 179 -2.17 14.64 -1.68
C VAL A 179 -1.14 15.73 -1.97
N ALA A 180 -0.40 15.61 -3.08
CA ALA A 180 0.57 16.63 -3.49
C ALA A 180 -0.11 17.98 -3.76
N SER A 181 -1.29 17.97 -4.38
CA SER A 181 -2.11 19.17 -4.61
C SER A 181 -2.53 19.83 -3.30
N GLU A 182 -3.09 19.07 -2.34
CA GLU A 182 -3.48 19.59 -1.03
C GLU A 182 -2.29 20.19 -0.28
N CYS A 183 -1.15 19.49 -0.28
CA CYS A 183 0.09 19.99 0.31
C CYS A 183 0.58 21.28 -0.37
N ALA A 184 0.41 21.43 -1.67
CA ALA A 184 0.86 22.60 -2.42
C ALA A 184 -0.07 23.81 -2.25
N ILE A 185 -1.39 23.59 -2.17
CA ILE A 185 -2.40 24.64 -2.07
C ILE A 185 -2.56 25.11 -0.62
N HIS A 186 -2.75 24.17 0.30
CA HIS A 186 -3.09 24.45 1.69
C HIS A 186 -1.88 24.28 2.63
N GLY A 187 -1.05 23.27 2.36
CA GLY A 187 0.05 22.88 3.22
C GLY A 187 -0.42 22.40 4.60
N LEU A 188 0.54 22.09 5.47
CA LEU A 188 0.30 21.81 6.89
C LEU A 188 1.04 22.83 7.76
N PRO A 189 0.58 23.07 9.00
CA PRO A 189 1.28 23.94 9.96
C PRO A 189 2.76 23.56 10.06
N GLY A 190 3.66 24.55 10.09
CA GLY A 190 5.10 24.31 10.28
C GLY A 190 5.82 23.57 9.14
N GLY A 191 5.15 23.25 8.03
CA GLY A 191 5.75 22.48 6.93
C GLY A 191 5.96 21.00 7.28
N ILE A 192 5.05 20.43 8.07
CA ILE A 192 5.06 19.03 8.48
C ILE A 192 5.13 18.11 7.25
N PRO A 193 6.06 17.13 7.21
CA PRO A 193 6.08 16.09 6.18
C PRO A 193 4.80 15.25 6.18
N VAL A 194 4.34 14.90 4.98
CA VAL A 194 3.22 13.97 4.78
C VAL A 194 3.73 12.72 4.09
N VAL A 195 3.79 11.59 4.80
CA VAL A 195 4.14 10.28 4.23
C VAL A 195 2.86 9.64 3.70
N ALA A 196 2.68 9.61 2.38
CA ALA A 196 1.48 9.08 1.74
C ALA A 196 1.73 7.73 1.08
N GLY A 197 0.78 6.80 1.12
CA GLY A 197 0.89 5.52 0.42
C GLY A 197 -0.40 4.72 0.32
N THR A 198 -0.26 3.41 0.18
CA THR A 198 -1.40 2.49 0.10
C THR A 198 -1.21 1.33 1.07
N VAL A 199 -2.28 0.90 1.75
CA VAL A 199 -2.24 -0.21 2.73
C VAL A 199 -3.05 -1.39 2.18
N GLU A 200 -2.46 -2.59 2.23
CA GLU A 200 -3.06 -3.84 1.72
C GLU A 200 -3.55 -3.74 0.26
N MET A 201 -2.91 -2.87 -0.49
CA MET A 201 -3.27 -2.48 -1.84
C MET A 201 -2.03 -2.52 -2.72
N ARG A 202 -2.19 -2.94 -3.98
CA ARG A 202 -1.11 -2.88 -4.97
C ARG A 202 -1.18 -1.59 -5.80
N PRO A 203 -0.04 -1.00 -6.20
CA PRO A 203 1.31 -1.28 -5.68
C PRO A 203 1.45 -0.79 -4.24
N GLU A 204 2.22 -1.49 -3.40
CA GLU A 204 2.65 -0.94 -2.12
C GLU A 204 3.74 0.10 -2.40
N ILE A 205 3.33 1.36 -2.46
CA ILE A 205 4.20 2.49 -2.75
C ILE A 205 3.96 3.61 -1.76
N VAL A 206 5.04 4.30 -1.40
CA VAL A 206 5.05 5.41 -0.47
C VAL A 206 5.80 6.58 -1.10
N THR A 207 5.35 7.80 -0.84
CA THR A 207 5.97 9.06 -1.25
C THR A 207 5.84 10.06 -0.11
N VAL A 208 6.83 10.93 0.04
CA VAL A 208 6.78 12.01 1.03
C VAL A 208 6.45 13.33 0.34
N HIS A 209 5.45 14.03 0.86
CA HIS A 209 4.98 15.34 0.41
C HIS A 209 5.17 16.39 1.51
N GLY A 210 4.88 17.66 1.22
CA GLY A 210 4.74 18.69 2.26
C GLY A 210 6.02 19.24 2.90
N ILE A 211 7.21 18.66 2.66
CA ILE A 211 8.53 19.15 3.17
C ILE A 211 8.99 20.47 2.51
N GLY A 212 8.07 21.33 2.05
CA GLY A 212 8.33 22.52 1.25
C GLY A 212 9.56 23.32 1.74
N ALA A 213 10.39 23.83 0.82
CA ALA A 213 11.58 24.64 1.14
C ALA A 213 12.79 23.92 1.77
N ARG A 214 12.78 22.58 1.92
CA ARG A 214 13.99 21.79 2.23
C ARG A 214 14.42 20.86 1.09
N THR A 215 14.13 21.22 -0.17
CA THR A 215 14.61 20.48 -1.33
C THR A 215 16.13 20.65 -1.47
N VAL A 216 16.88 19.66 -1.01
CA VAL A 216 18.28 19.50 -1.40
C VAL A 216 18.31 19.31 -2.91
N GLU A 217 18.98 20.21 -3.65
CA GLU A 217 19.33 20.00 -5.06
C GLU A 217 20.09 18.67 -5.20
N LYS A 218 19.42 17.63 -5.71
CA LYS A 218 20.11 16.40 -6.11
C LYS A 218 20.70 16.59 -7.51
N ALA A 219 22.02 16.44 -7.59
CA ALA A 219 22.77 16.50 -8.84
C ALA A 219 22.31 15.40 -9.80
N ARG A 220 21.78 15.82 -10.95
CA ARG A 220 21.26 14.96 -12.01
C ARG A 220 22.43 14.28 -12.74
N VAL A 221 22.53 12.95 -12.66
CA VAL A 221 23.33 12.16 -13.61
C VAL A 221 22.36 11.60 -14.65
N VAL A 222 22.33 12.24 -15.82
CA VAL A 222 21.50 11.83 -16.95
C VAL A 222 22.33 10.93 -17.87
N GLU A 223 22.08 9.62 -17.85
CA GLU A 223 22.27 8.77 -19.04
C GLU A 223 20.89 8.33 -19.53
N ILE A 224 20.31 9.12 -20.45
CA ILE A 224 19.14 8.68 -21.22
C ILE A 224 19.63 7.71 -22.29
N ARG A 225 19.28 6.43 -22.16
CA ARG A 225 19.38 5.46 -23.25
C ARG A 225 18.01 5.30 -23.90
N PRO A 226 17.92 5.25 -25.24
CA PRO A 226 16.65 5.21 -25.95
C PRO A 226 15.93 3.86 -25.81
N ALA A 227 14.62 3.94 -25.98
CA ALA A 227 13.61 2.91 -25.75
C ALA A 227 13.89 1.56 -26.41
N ALA A 228 13.76 0.51 -25.58
CA ALA A 228 13.65 -0.90 -25.96
C ALA A 228 12.34 -1.46 -25.33
N PRO A 229 11.76 -2.55 -25.87
CA PRO A 229 10.32 -2.77 -25.87
C PRO A 229 9.74 -3.13 -24.49
N ILE A 230 8.64 -2.44 -24.18
CA ILE A 230 7.51 -2.79 -23.32
C ILE A 230 7.82 -3.68 -22.10
N ILE A 231 7.80 -3.01 -20.94
CA ILE A 231 7.78 -3.50 -19.54
C ILE A 231 9.16 -3.96 -19.04
N ALA A 232 9.84 -3.04 -18.35
CA ALA A 232 10.96 -3.36 -17.49
C ALA A 232 10.54 -4.37 -16.40
N ALA A 233 11.41 -5.32 -16.08
CA ALA A 233 11.18 -6.40 -15.11
C ALA A 233 10.75 -5.88 -13.71
N ASP A 234 11.02 -4.62 -13.44
CA ASP A 234 10.80 -3.85 -12.22
C ASP A 234 9.33 -3.47 -11.97
N PHE A 235 8.41 -3.77 -12.90
CA PHE A 235 6.97 -3.56 -12.69
C PHE A 235 6.27 -4.67 -11.89
N ILE A 236 6.92 -5.82 -11.70
CA ILE A 236 6.25 -7.03 -11.22
C ILE A 236 7.07 -7.60 -10.07
N GLN A 237 6.51 -7.53 -8.86
CA GLN A 237 7.11 -8.17 -7.69
C GLN A 237 7.08 -9.69 -7.87
N VAL A 238 8.26 -10.29 -7.95
CA VAL A 238 8.44 -11.73 -7.89
C VAL A 238 8.35 -12.14 -6.42
N ARG A 239 7.26 -12.79 -6.01
CA ARG A 239 7.30 -13.58 -4.77
C ARG A 239 8.14 -14.82 -5.05
N THR A 240 9.23 -15.00 -4.32
CA THR A 240 9.81 -16.34 -4.14
C THR A 240 8.75 -17.19 -3.45
N VAL A 241 8.15 -18.10 -4.20
CA VAL A 241 7.32 -19.15 -3.61
C VAL A 241 8.29 -19.98 -2.76
N GLU A 242 8.24 -19.83 -1.44
CA GLU A 242 8.73 -20.90 -0.58
C GLU A 242 7.83 -22.10 -0.87
N GLU A 243 8.40 -23.13 -1.49
CA GLU A 243 7.75 -24.44 -1.58
C GLU A 243 7.45 -24.89 -0.15
N ILE A 244 6.21 -24.69 0.28
CA ILE A 244 5.68 -25.42 1.42
C ILE A 244 5.60 -26.86 0.95
N VAL A 245 6.63 -27.63 1.29
CA VAL A 245 6.57 -29.09 1.18
C VAL A 245 5.45 -29.52 2.12
N GLU A 246 4.27 -29.79 1.56
CA GLU A 246 3.18 -30.41 2.30
C GLU A 246 3.68 -31.74 2.85
N LEU A 247 4.04 -31.76 4.12
CA LEU A 247 4.41 -32.98 4.83
C LEU A 247 3.19 -33.90 4.80
N THR A 248 3.29 -34.99 4.06
CA THR A 248 2.22 -35.97 3.99
C THR A 248 2.10 -36.66 5.35
N GLY A 249 0.94 -37.28 5.62
CA GLY A 249 0.76 -38.08 6.84
C GLY A 249 1.77 -39.24 6.98
N ALA A 250 2.50 -39.60 5.93
CA ALA A 250 3.61 -40.54 5.99
C ALA A 250 4.90 -39.90 6.52
N ASP A 251 5.15 -38.63 6.21
CA ASP A 251 6.31 -37.86 6.67
C ASP A 251 6.20 -37.52 8.16
N LEU A 252 4.99 -37.18 8.62
CA LEU A 252 4.68 -37.00 10.04
C LEU A 252 4.91 -38.28 10.84
N ARG A 253 4.50 -39.45 10.33
CA ARG A 253 4.70 -40.75 10.99
C ARG A 253 6.18 -41.14 11.07
N ARG A 254 6.97 -40.83 10.04
CA ARG A 254 8.42 -41.06 10.05
C ARG A 254 9.11 -40.19 11.09
N LYS A 255 8.71 -38.92 11.19
CA LYS A 255 9.26 -37.96 12.17
C LYS A 255 8.96 -38.38 13.61
N VAL A 256 7.76 -38.89 13.90
CA VAL A 256 7.39 -39.40 15.25
C VAL A 256 8.20 -40.63 15.64
N ILE A 257 8.49 -41.53 14.68
CA ILE A 257 9.34 -42.71 14.91
C ILE A 257 10.79 -42.29 15.16
N GLU A 258 11.28 -41.26 14.46
CA GLU A 258 12.64 -40.74 14.65
C GLU A 258 12.81 -39.92 15.94
N THR A 259 11.76 -39.24 16.43
CA THR A 259 11.81 -38.45 17.67
C THR A 259 11.49 -39.24 18.94
N GLY A 260 11.15 -40.52 18.84
CA GLY A 260 11.03 -41.43 19.99
C GLY A 260 9.97 -41.04 21.03
N GLN A 261 8.94 -40.30 20.65
CA GLN A 261 7.79 -40.02 21.52
C GLN A 261 6.77 -41.14 21.38
N GLU A 262 6.97 -42.22 22.14
CA GLU A 262 5.90 -43.17 22.44
C GLU A 262 5.11 -42.64 23.66
N ASP A 263 3.90 -42.12 23.42
CA ASP A 263 2.95 -41.83 24.50
C ASP A 263 2.45 -43.16 25.09
N GLU A 264 2.69 -43.39 26.38
CA GLU A 264 2.10 -44.51 27.13
C GLU A 264 0.55 -44.40 27.11
N PRO A 265 -0.19 -45.48 26.85
CA PRO A 265 -1.64 -45.43 26.80
C PRO A 265 -2.25 -45.27 28.20
N GLU A 266 -3.04 -44.22 28.40
CA GLU A 266 -3.81 -43.98 29.63
C GLU A 266 -4.73 -45.16 30.00
N ALA A 267 -4.68 -45.56 31.27
CA ALA A 267 -5.48 -46.63 31.83
C ALA A 267 -6.99 -46.31 31.78
N LYS A 268 -7.76 -47.14 31.06
CA LYS A 268 -9.22 -47.03 30.93
C LYS A 268 -9.93 -47.10 32.29
N ARG A 269 -10.51 -45.99 32.74
CA ARG A 269 -11.42 -45.96 33.90
C ARG A 269 -12.82 -46.45 33.49
N GLY A 270 -13.26 -47.54 34.13
CA GLY A 270 -14.51 -48.24 33.84
C GLY A 270 -15.78 -47.51 34.28
N ILE A 271 -16.89 -47.89 33.64
CA ILE A 271 -18.23 -47.29 33.68
C ILE A 271 -18.84 -47.14 35.09
N ILE A 272 -18.33 -47.86 36.10
CA ILE A 272 -18.84 -47.79 37.49
C ILE A 272 -18.45 -46.46 38.19
N ALA A 273 -17.40 -45.77 37.75
CA ALA A 273 -16.95 -44.51 38.37
C ALA A 273 -17.86 -43.29 38.07
N ARG A 274 -18.87 -43.43 37.18
CA ARG A 274 -19.78 -42.34 36.80
C ARG A 274 -21.10 -42.28 37.58
N ILE A 275 -21.37 -43.23 38.50
CA ILE A 275 -22.66 -43.32 39.21
C ILE A 275 -22.60 -42.83 40.67
N PHE A 276 -21.41 -42.68 41.28
CA PHE A 276 -21.28 -42.18 42.66
C PHE A 276 -20.09 -41.23 42.83
N GLY A 277 -20.20 -40.00 42.33
CA GLY A 277 -19.22 -38.95 42.59
C GLY A 277 -19.85 -37.58 42.44
N ARG A 278 -20.18 -36.96 43.58
CA ARG A 278 -20.54 -35.55 43.73
C ARG A 278 -19.37 -34.64 43.37
#